data_AF-A0A1E4FY18-F1
#
_entry.id   AF-A0A1E4FY18-F1
#
_cell.length_a   1.000
_cell.length_b   1.000
_cell.length_c   1.000
_cell.angle_alpha   90.00
_cell.angle_beta   90.00
_cell.angle_gamma   90.00
#
_symmetry.space_group_name_H-M   'P 1'
#
loop_
_entity.id
_entity.type
_entity.pdbx_description
1 polymer ?
#
loop_
_entity_poly.entity_id
_entity_poly.type
_entity_poly.pdbx_seq_one_letter_code
_entity_poly.pdbx_strand_id
1 'polypeptide(L)' 'MKHPSKVYSGLVYLAPSGDWAWRIFCDSEDVVRGAGYAGAQEAEADCREFLNDYDGQAEIVVEKPAFGLGP' A
#
# COMPACT_ATOMS: atom_id res chain seq x y z
N MET A 1 28.92 -10.20 -6.36
CA MET A 1 27.77 -10.46 -5.45
C MET A 1 26.52 -10.05 -6.22
N LYS A 2 25.58 -10.96 -6.45
CA LYS A 2 24.28 -10.57 -7.02
C LYS A 2 23.54 -9.84 -5.90
N HIS A 3 23.34 -8.53 -6.04
CA HIS A 3 22.41 -7.83 -5.17
C HIS A 3 21.06 -8.56 -5.31
N PRO A 4 20.40 -8.97 -4.22
CA PRO A 4 19.03 -9.46 -4.33
C PRO A 4 18.23 -8.37 -5.04
N SER A 5 17.50 -8.75 -6.08
CA SER A 5 16.57 -7.84 -6.75
C SER A 5 15.63 -7.31 -5.68
N LYS A 6 15.70 -6.00 -5.40
CA LYS A 6 14.84 -5.35 -4.40
C LYS A 6 13.39 -5.67 -4.72
N VAL A 7 12.66 -6.25 -3.78
CA VAL A 7 11.24 -6.56 -3.97
C VAL A 7 10.41 -5.42 -3.40
N TYR A 8 9.59 -4.81 -4.26
CA TYR A 8 8.65 -3.78 -3.85
C TYR A 8 7.23 -4.34 -3.71
N SER A 9 6.48 -3.83 -2.74
CA SER A 9 5.06 -4.17 -2.54
C SER A 9 4.29 -3.00 -1.93
N GLY A 10 3.03 -2.85 -2.30
CA GLY A 10 2.11 -1.86 -1.72
C GLY A 10 1.08 -2.46 -0.77
N LEU A 11 0.75 -1.71 0.27
CA LEU A 11 -0.36 -1.99 1.17
C LEU A 11 -1.26 -0.76 1.23
N VAL A 12 -2.51 -0.89 0.81
CA VAL A 12 -3.57 0.12 0.96
C VAL A 12 -4.49 -0.32 2.09
N TYR A 13 -4.75 0.54 3.07
CA TYR A 13 -5.53 0.19 4.26
C TYR A 13 -6.39 1.35 4.75
N LEU A 14 -7.52 1.02 5.41
CA LEU A 14 -8.32 2.00 6.13
C LEU A 14 -7.72 2.26 7.52
N ALA A 15 -7.26 3.48 7.77
CA ALA A 15 -6.69 3.87 9.04
C ALA A 15 -7.78 3.97 10.14
N PRO A 16 -7.41 3.89 11.43
CA PRO A 16 -8.36 4.09 12.54
C PRO A 16 -9.04 5.47 12.55
N SER A 17 -8.49 6.47 11.85
CA SER A 17 -9.12 7.78 11.68
C SER A 17 -10.36 7.74 10.78
N GLY A 18 -10.54 6.68 9.99
CA GLY A 18 -11.55 6.58 8.95
C GLY A 18 -11.06 7.02 7.56
N ASP A 19 -9.82 7.51 7.46
CA ASP A 19 -9.20 7.85 6.18
C ASP A 19 -8.46 6.65 5.59
N TRP A 20 -8.43 6.57 4.27
CA TRP A 20 -7.59 5.61 3.57
C TRP A 20 -6.13 6.07 3.56
N ALA A 21 -5.22 5.11 3.63
CA ALA A 21 -3.78 5.30 3.62
C ALA A 21 -3.12 4.17 2.84
N TRP A 22 -1.85 4.38 2.47
CA TRP A 22 -1.06 3.35 1.82
C TRP A 22 0.41 3.40 2.26
N ARG A 23 1.12 2.27 2.12
CA ARG A 23 2.55 2.11 2.37
C ARG A 23 3.19 1.31 1.25
N ILE A 24 4.41 1.68 0.89
CA ILE A 24 5.26 0.92 -0.02
C ILE A 24 6.39 0.34 0.82
N PHE A 25 6.64 -0.95 0.63
CA PHE A 25 7.73 -1.68 1.26
C PHE A 25 8.79 -2.05 0.22
N CYS A 26 10.05 -2.02 0.62
CA CYS A 26 11.19 -2.58 -0.12
C CYS A 26 11.85 -3.61 0.78
N ASP A 27 11.90 -4.88 0.38
CA ASP A 27 12.47 -5.97 1.21
C ASP A 27 11.88 -6.00 2.64
N SER A 28 10.57 -5.70 2.77
CA SER A 28 9.81 -5.57 4.03
C SER A 28 10.05 -4.29 4.84
N GLU A 29 10.88 -3.35 4.36
CA GLU A 29 11.08 -2.04 5.01
C GLU A 29 10.13 -0.99 4.46
N ASP A 30 9.47 -0.22 5.33
CA ASP A 30 8.59 0.91 4.98
C ASP A 30 9.44 2.06 4.41
N VAL A 31 9.29 2.34 3.12
CA VAL A 31 10.10 3.34 2.42
C VAL A 31 9.33 4.61 2.10
N VAL A 32 8.03 4.48 1.77
CA VAL A 32 7.16 5.60 1.37
C VAL A 32 5.75 5.31 1.87
N ARG A 33 5.03 6.36 2.27
CA ARG A 33 3.64 6.27 2.73
C ARG A 33 2.83 7.49 2.31
N GLY A 34 1.54 7.27 2.08
CA GLY A 34 0.53 8.31 1.85
C GLY A 34 -0.67 8.11 2.76
N ALA A 35 -1.40 9.17 3.09
CA ALA A 35 -2.59 9.11 3.94
C ALA A 35 -3.53 10.30 3.67
N GLY A 36 -4.79 10.16 4.08
CA GLY A 36 -5.81 11.22 4.00
C GLY A 36 -6.74 11.09 2.80
N TYR A 37 -6.82 9.91 2.18
CA TYR A 37 -7.69 9.68 1.03
C TYR A 37 -9.11 9.33 1.48
N ALA A 38 -10.11 9.79 0.73
CA ALA A 38 -11.51 9.54 1.08
C ALA A 38 -11.97 8.13 0.71
N GLY A 39 -11.25 7.46 -0.21
CA GLY A 39 -11.64 6.14 -0.71
C GLY A 39 -10.46 5.24 -1.07
N ALA A 40 -10.73 3.93 -1.06
CA ALA A 40 -9.74 2.90 -1.39
C ALA A 40 -9.14 3.06 -2.79
N GLN A 41 -9.98 3.40 -3.78
CA GLN A 41 -9.54 3.54 -5.17
C GLN A 41 -8.57 4.71 -5.36
N GLU A 42 -8.82 5.83 -4.67
CA GLU A 42 -7.93 7.00 -4.70
C GLU A 42 -6.58 6.65 -4.06
N ALA A 43 -6.60 6.02 -2.89
CA ALA A 43 -5.39 5.55 -2.22
C ALA A 43 -4.63 4.49 -3.03
N GLU A 44 -5.32 3.57 -3.69
CA GLU A 44 -4.72 2.53 -4.53
C GLU A 44 -4.10 3.12 -5.80
N ALA A 45 -4.77 4.06 -6.46
CA ALA A 45 -4.26 4.74 -7.64
C ALA A 45 -2.97 5.52 -7.32
N ASP A 46 -2.99 6.31 -6.25
CA ASP A 46 -1.81 7.06 -5.81
C ASP A 46 -0.67 6.12 -5.38
N CYS A 47 -0.98 5.05 -4.62
CA CYS A 47 0.00 4.01 -4.27
C CYS A 47 0.63 3.38 -5.51
N ARG A 48 -0.18 3.06 -6.54
CA ARG A 48 0.27 2.48 -7.81
C ARG A 48 1.16 3.44 -8.59
N GLU A 49 0.84 4.73 -8.63
CA GLU A 49 1.69 5.74 -9.29
C GLU A 49 3.09 5.75 -8.67
N PHE A 50 3.19 5.80 -7.34
CA PHE A 50 4.48 5.74 -6.66
C PHE A 50 5.20 4.39 -6.84
N LEU A 51 4.48 3.26 -6.81
CA LEU A 51 5.08 1.94 -7.04
C LEU A 51 5.62 1.79 -8.46
N ASN A 52 4.95 2.34 -9.47
CA ASN A 52 5.40 2.26 -10.86
C ASN A 52 6.78 2.89 -11.09
N ASP A 53 7.15 3.90 -10.29
CA ASP A 53 8.49 4.50 -10.34
C ASP A 53 9.60 3.56 -9.83
N TYR A 54 9.25 2.56 -9.02
CA TYR A 54 10.19 1.57 -8.47
C TYR A 54 10.10 0.22 -9.18
N ASP A 55 8.89 -0.32 -9.31
CA ASP A 55 8.57 -1.62 -9.89
C ASP A 55 7.09 -1.66 -10.35
N GLY A 56 6.88 -1.49 -11.66
CA GLY A 56 5.53 -1.51 -12.25
C GLY A 56 4.80 -2.86 -12.20
N GLN A 57 5.46 -3.94 -11.76
CA GLN A 57 4.83 -5.26 -11.59
C GLN A 57 4.59 -5.62 -10.13
N ALA A 58 4.95 -4.73 -9.19
CA ALA A 58 4.78 -4.98 -7.78
C ALA A 58 3.31 -5.17 -7.38
N GLU A 59 3.08 -6.10 -6.46
CA GLU A 59 1.77 -6.39 -5.91
C GLU A 59 1.28 -5.25 -5.01
N ILE A 60 -0.02 -4.94 -5.09
CA ILE A 60 -0.69 -4.05 -4.14
C ILE A 60 -1.79 -4.86 -3.45
N VAL A 61 -1.72 -4.91 -2.13
CA VAL A 61 -2.73 -5.53 -1.28
C VAL A 61 -3.63 -4.44 -0.72
N VAL A 62 -4.95 -4.60 -0.86
CA VAL A 62 -5.93 -3.68 -0.28
C VAL A 62 -6.58 -4.34 0.94
N GLU A 63 -6.21 -3.88 2.13
CA GLU A 63 -6.77 -4.33 3.39
C GLU A 63 -7.97 -3.47 3.80
N LYS A 64 -9.15 -4.10 3.82
CA LYS A 64 -10.33 -3.56 4.49
C LYS A 64 -10.36 -4.14 5.89
N PRO A 65 -10.44 -3.30 6.95
CA PRO A 65 -10.66 -3.85 8.27
C PRO A 65 -11.99 -4.61 8.25
N ALA A 66 -11.98 -5.81 8.82
CA ALA A 66 -13.16 -6.64 8.97
C ALA A 66 -14.10 -6.06 10.05
N PHE A 67 -14.52 -4.80 9.91
CA PHE A 67 -15.64 -4.28 10.67
C PHE A 67 -16.92 -4.85 10.06
N GLY A 68 -17.24 -6.11 10.38
CA GLY A 68 -18.39 -6.78 9.79
C GLY A 68 -18.64 -8.26 10.13
N LEU A 69 -17.98 -8.85 11.14
CA LEU A 69 -18.42 -10.12 11.73
C LEU A 69 -18.51 -9.98 13.25
N GLY A 70 -19.38 -9.08 13.70
CA GLY A 70 -20.02 -9.27 15.00
C GLY A 70 -21.18 -10.26 14.82
N PRO A 71 -21.38 -11.23 15.73
CA PRO A 71 -22.69 -11.88 15.85
C PRO A 71 -23.79 -10.87 16.19
#